data_AF-A0A968PEA8-F1
#
_entry.id   AF-A0A968PEA8-F1
#
_cell.length_a   1.000
_cell.length_b   1.000
_cell.length_c   1.000
_cell.angle_alpha   90.00
_cell.angle_beta   90.00
_cell.angle_gamma   90.00
#
_symmetry.space_group_name_H-M   'P 1'
#
loop_
_entity.id
_entity.type
_entity.pdbx_description
1 polymer ?
#
loop_
_entity_poly.entity_id
_entity_poly.type
_entity_poly.pdbx_seq_one_letter_code
_entity_poly.pdbx_strand_id
1 'polypeptide(L)'
;FGTGYSTLAGLHEFPIDILKIDRSFINNITRGRGYTALVHAVTELAGNLDIKVIAEGIETIEQLLVLQSIDCGYGQGYLFSKPIPADMVPTYRVPVNLLPGMAA
;
A
#
# COMPACT_ATOMS: atom_id res chain seq x y z
N PHE A 1 -3.20 -9.32 3.06
CA PHE A 1 -3.35 -9.37 4.53
C PHE A 1 -4.60 -8.59 4.91
N GLY A 2 -5.44 -9.12 5.82
CA GLY A 2 -6.54 -8.31 6.36
C GLY A 2 -7.95 -8.91 6.45
N THR A 3 -8.20 -10.11 5.94
CA THR A 3 -9.57 -10.67 5.86
C THR A 3 -9.70 -12.14 6.30
N GLY A 4 -8.65 -12.77 6.87
CA GLY A 4 -8.68 -14.20 7.25
C GLY A 4 -7.49 -14.70 8.09
N TYR A 5 -7.34 -16.03 8.16
CA TYR A 5 -6.36 -16.79 8.99
C TYR A 5 -4.88 -16.68 8.56
N SER A 6 -4.51 -15.76 7.68
CA SER A 6 -3.10 -15.54 7.32
C SER A 6 -2.38 -14.91 8.51
N THR A 7 -1.74 -15.75 9.32
CA THR A 7 -0.91 -15.31 10.43
C THR A 7 0.36 -14.67 9.87
N LEU A 8 0.83 -13.59 10.50
CA LEU A 8 2.13 -12.97 10.17
C LEU A 8 3.27 -14.00 10.28
N ALA A 9 3.09 -15.04 11.09
CA ALA A 9 4.02 -16.16 11.22
C ALA A 9 4.26 -16.89 9.89
N GLY A 10 3.25 -17.04 9.03
CA GLY A 10 3.41 -17.75 7.75
C GLY A 10 4.25 -16.99 6.72
N LEU A 11 4.52 -15.69 6.92
CA LEU A 11 5.27 -14.89 5.94
C LEU A 11 6.71 -15.39 5.73
N HIS A 12 7.32 -16.00 6.75
CA HIS A 12 8.69 -16.54 6.65
C HIS A 12 8.74 -17.95 6.03
N GLU A 13 7.61 -18.66 5.98
CA GLU A 13 7.55 -20.06 5.54
C GLU A 13 7.41 -20.21 4.02
N PHE A 14 6.92 -19.15 3.36
CA PHE A 14 6.69 -19.14 1.93
C PHE A 14 7.64 -18.17 1.22
N PRO A 15 8.15 -18.51 0.03
CA PRO A 15 8.96 -17.62 -0.78
C PRO A 15 8.05 -16.57 -1.44
N ILE A 16 7.58 -15.61 -0.66
CA ILE A 16 6.72 -14.51 -1.14
C ILE A 16 7.56 -13.27 -1.42
N ASP A 17 7.34 -12.66 -2.58
CA ASP A 17 8.03 -11.41 -2.94
C ASP A 17 7.24 -10.16 -2.52
N ILE A 18 5.91 -10.31 -2.39
CA ILE A 18 4.98 -9.18 -2.24
C ILE A 18 3.87 -9.50 -1.24
N LEU A 19 3.69 -8.59 -0.28
CA LEU A 19 2.56 -8.56 0.64
C LEU A 19 1.62 -7.39 0.31
N LYS A 20 0.35 -7.70 0.02
CA LYS A 20 -0.68 -6.67 -0.20
C LYS A 20 -1.46 -6.38 1.09
N ILE A 21 -1.63 -5.11 1.43
CA ILE A 21 -2.47 -4.65 2.55
C ILE A 21 -3.83 -4.25 1.98
N ASP A 22 -4.88 -4.93 2.45
CA ASP A 22 -6.24 -4.75 1.94
C ASP A 22 -6.79 -3.34 2.21
N ARG A 23 -7.63 -2.87 1.29
CA ARG A 23 -8.29 -1.55 1.35
C ARG A 23 -9.06 -1.27 2.65
N SER A 24 -9.55 -2.28 3.34
CA SER A 24 -10.24 -2.11 4.63
C SER A 24 -9.35 -1.45 5.69
N PHE A 25 -8.04 -1.68 5.64
CA PHE A 25 -7.06 -1.01 6.51
C PHE A 25 -6.77 0.40 6.01
N ILE A 26 -6.56 0.56 4.70
CA ILE A 26 -6.21 1.85 4.10
C ILE A 26 -7.34 2.87 4.24
N ASN A 27 -8.60 2.44 4.11
CA ASN A 27 -9.79 3.28 4.31
C ASN A 27 -9.85 3.94 5.70
N ASN A 28 -9.23 3.32 6.70
CA ASN A 28 -9.25 3.78 8.09
C ASN A 28 -7.89 4.32 8.57
N ILE A 29 -6.87 4.35 7.71
CA ILE A 29 -5.49 4.69 8.09
C ILE A 29 -5.34 6.14 8.61
N THR A 30 -6.28 7.02 8.26
CA THR A 30 -6.34 8.41 8.72
C THR A 30 -7.26 8.62 9.92
N ARG A 31 -8.03 7.60 10.34
CA ARG A 31 -9.08 7.69 11.37
C ARG A 31 -8.62 7.36 12.78
N GLY A 32 -7.31 7.28 13.02
CA GLY A 32 -6.74 7.10 14.35
C GLY A 32 -5.42 6.33 14.34
N ARG A 33 -4.67 6.41 15.45
CA ARG A 33 -3.32 5.85 15.56
C ARG A 33 -3.27 4.32 15.41
N GLY A 34 -4.35 3.61 15.73
CA GLY A 34 -4.37 2.14 15.71
C GLY A 34 -4.18 1.54 14.32
N TYR A 35 -4.89 2.05 13.31
CA TYR A 35 -4.75 1.59 11.93
C TYR A 35 -3.37 1.93 11.36
N THR A 36 -2.90 3.17 11.58
CA THR A 36 -1.55 3.57 11.16
C THR A 36 -0.48 2.69 11.79
N ALA A 37 -0.54 2.45 13.10
CA ALA A 37 0.42 1.63 13.82
C ALA A 37 0.42 0.18 13.33
N LEU A 38 -0.75 -0.37 13.04
CA LEU A 38 -0.86 -1.73 12.51
C LEU A 38 -0.27 -1.85 11.10
N VAL A 39 -0.62 -0.92 10.21
CA VAL A 39 -0.05 -0.90 8.84
C VAL A 39 1.46 -0.71 8.91
N HIS A 40 1.96 0.20 9.76
CA HIS A 40 3.39 0.40 9.97
C HIS A 40 4.10 -0.87 10.45
N ALA A 41 3.57 -1.55 11.48
CA ALA A 41 4.15 -2.78 11.99
C ALA A 41 4.20 -3.91 10.94
N VAL A 42 3.17 -4.01 10.10
CA VAL A 42 3.15 -4.96 8.97
C VAL A 42 4.19 -4.58 7.91
N THR A 43 4.33 -3.29 7.60
CA THR A 43 5.33 -2.79 6.65
C THR A 43 6.75 -3.06 7.13
N GLU A 44 7.04 -2.80 8.40
CA GLU A 44 8.35 -3.03 9.01
C GLU A 44 8.71 -4.53 9.03
N LEU A 45 7.77 -5.40 9.42
CA LEU A 45 7.99 -6.84 9.40
C LEU A 45 8.28 -7.35 7.99
N ALA A 46 7.50 -6.91 7.00
CA ALA A 46 7.71 -7.30 5.61
C ALA A 46 9.08 -6.83 5.10
N GLY A 47 9.49 -5.59 5.42
CA GLY A 47 10.81 -5.06 5.09
C GLY A 47 11.95 -5.90 5.68
N ASN A 48 11.83 -6.34 6.93
CA ASN A 48 12.82 -7.21 7.59
C ASN A 48 12.92 -8.61 6.98
N LEU A 49 11.93 -9.02 6.19
CA LEU A 49 11.89 -10.29 5.47
C LEU A 49 12.21 -10.12 3.98
N ASP A 50 12.65 -8.93 3.55
CA ASP A 50 12.87 -8.57 2.14
C ASP A 50 11.61 -8.69 1.27
N ILE A 51 10.43 -8.55 1.89
CA ILE A 51 9.12 -8.62 1.22
C ILE A 51 8.64 -7.20 0.90
N LYS A 52 8.27 -6.95 -0.35
CA LYS A 52 7.70 -5.66 -0.78
C LYS A 52 6.26 -5.52 -0.33
N VAL A 53 5.86 -4.32 0.10
CA VAL A 53 4.48 -4.05 0.50
C VAL A 53 3.75 -3.20 -0.53
N ILE A 54 2.53 -3.62 -0.89
CA ILE A 54 1.59 -2.85 -1.72
C ILE A 54 0.36 -2.50 -0.89
N ALA A 55 0.11 -1.21 -0.67
CA ALA A 55 -1.15 -0.73 -0.10
C ALA A 55 -2.26 -0.66 -1.16
N GLU A 56 -3.43 -1.27 -0.88
CA GLU A 56 -4.57 -1.25 -1.80
C GLU A 56 -5.65 -0.25 -1.37
N GLY A 57 -6.30 0.40 -2.34
CA GLY A 57 -7.45 1.27 -2.07
C GLY A 57 -7.07 2.67 -1.61
N ILE A 58 -5.97 3.22 -2.14
CA ILE A 58 -5.60 4.63 -1.92
C ILE A 58 -6.53 5.52 -2.74
N GLU A 59 -7.37 6.28 -2.06
CA GLU A 59 -8.38 7.16 -2.66
C GLU A 59 -8.12 8.64 -2.34
N THR A 60 -7.36 8.96 -1.29
CA THR A 60 -7.10 10.34 -0.87
C THR A 60 -5.61 10.63 -0.68
N ILE A 61 -5.24 11.91 -0.82
CA ILE A 61 -3.86 12.38 -0.61
C ILE A 61 -3.41 12.14 0.83
N GLU A 62 -4.31 12.28 1.81
CA GLU A 62 -4.01 12.05 3.22
C GLU A 62 -3.63 10.58 3.47
N GLN A 63 -4.31 9.62 2.81
CA GLN A 63 -3.93 8.21 2.89
C GLN A 63 -2.54 7.98 2.30
N LEU A 64 -2.25 8.59 1.15
CA LEU A 64 -0.94 8.52 0.49
C LEU A 64 0.17 9.08 1.39
N LEU A 65 -0.03 10.26 2.00
CA LEU A 65 0.95 10.89 2.87
C LEU A 65 1.25 10.05 4.11
N VAL A 66 0.22 9.43 4.72
CA VAL A 66 0.43 8.51 5.84
C VAL A 66 1.23 7.29 5.39
N LEU A 67 0.91 6.70 4.24
CA LEU A 67 1.63 5.56 3.69
C LEU A 67 3.10 5.88 3.36
N GLN A 68 3.37 7.08 2.83
CA GLN A 68 4.74 7.57 2.61
C GLN A 68 5.49 7.75 3.94
N SER A 69 4.84 8.27 4.98
CA SER A 69 5.48 8.47 6.29
C SER A 69 5.87 7.19 7.03
N ILE A 70 5.36 6.04 6.58
CA ILE A 70 5.67 4.71 7.14
C ILE A 70 6.45 3.84 6.14
N ASP A 71 7.07 4.48 5.15
CA ASP A 71 7.92 3.86 4.12
C ASP A 71 7.24 2.72 3.34
N CYS A 72 5.92 2.83 3.10
CA CYS A 72 5.21 1.90 2.23
C CYS A 72 5.57 2.19 0.76
N GLY A 73 6.47 1.37 0.19
CA GLY A 73 7.09 1.63 -1.11
C GLY A 73 6.17 1.53 -2.34
N TYR A 74 5.02 0.86 -2.25
CA TYR A 74 4.11 0.70 -3.38
C TYR A 74 2.64 0.89 -2.96
N GLY A 75 1.83 1.38 -3.90
CA GLY A 75 0.41 1.62 -3.67
C GLY A 75 -0.42 1.52 -4.94
N GLN A 76 -1.68 1.12 -4.78
CA GLN A 76 -2.69 1.15 -5.84
C GLN A 76 -4.01 1.73 -5.32
N GLY A 77 -4.72 2.47 -6.16
CA GLY A 77 -6.04 2.99 -5.82
C GLY A 77 -6.52 4.08 -6.76
N TYR A 78 -7.77 4.51 -6.53
CA TYR A 78 -8.46 5.46 -7.40
C TYR A 78 -7.94 6.89 -7.31
N LEU A 79 -7.10 7.19 -6.31
CA LEU A 79 -6.32 8.43 -6.30
C LEU A 79 -5.46 8.52 -7.57
N PHE A 80 -4.88 7.41 -8.01
CA PHE A 80 -4.05 7.37 -9.21
C PHE A 80 -4.89 7.14 -10.45
N SER A 81 -5.59 6.00 -10.50
CA SER A 81 -6.39 5.61 -11.64
C SER A 81 -7.52 4.69 -11.22
N LYS A 82 -8.64 4.78 -11.95
CA LYS A 82 -9.59 3.67 -12.01
C LYS A 82 -9.02 2.55 -12.90
N PRO A 83 -9.57 1.32 -12.84
CA PRO A 83 -9.20 0.28 -13.80
C PRO A 83 -9.41 0.78 -15.22
N ILE A 84 -8.41 0.57 -16.07
CA ILE A 84 -8.42 1.00 -17.47
C ILE A 84 -8.37 -0.21 -18.41
N PRO A 85 -8.96 -0.11 -19.60
CA PRO A 85 -8.71 -1.00 -20.74
C PRO A 85 -7.22 -1.26 -21.00
N ALA A 86 -6.91 -2.48 -21.45
CA ALA A 86 -5.53 -2.95 -21.63
C ALA A 86 -4.72 -2.12 -22.66
N ASP A 87 -5.39 -1.63 -23.69
CA ASP A 87 -4.82 -0.77 -24.74
C ASP A 87 -4.38 0.61 -24.23
N MET A 88 -4.94 1.07 -23.11
CA MET A 88 -4.54 2.33 -22.46
C MET A 88 -3.37 2.17 -21.47
N VAL A 89 -3.03 0.95 -21.05
CA VAL A 89 -1.96 0.71 -20.06
C VAL A 89 -0.59 1.22 -20.50
N PRO A 90 -0.12 1.02 -21.75
CA PRO A 90 1.23 1.44 -22.16
C PRO A 90 1.46 2.95 -22.06
N THR A 91 0.40 3.73 -22.31
CA THR A 91 0.45 5.20 -22.36
C THR A 91 0.02 5.87 -21.05
N TYR A 92 -0.64 5.14 -20.15
CA TYR A 92 -1.08 5.68 -18.87
C TYR A 92 0.11 6.04 -17.97
N ARG A 93 0.06 7.25 -17.39
CA ARG A 93 1.01 7.75 -16.40
C ARG A 93 0.25 8.43 -15.28
N VAL A 94 0.66 8.20 -14.05
CA VAL A 94 0.11 8.92 -12.90
C VAL A 94 0.48 10.39 -13.02
N PRO A 95 -0.49 11.32 -12.92
CA PRO A 95 -0.21 12.75 -12.92
C PRO A 95 0.79 13.13 -11.80
N VAL A 96 1.85 13.86 -12.16
CA VAL A 96 2.94 14.23 -11.21
C VAL A 96 2.44 15.06 -10.03
N ASN A 97 1.38 15.86 -10.24
CA ASN A 97 0.75 16.67 -9.19
C ASN A 97 0.04 15.84 -8.10
N LEU A 98 -0.16 14.54 -8.31
CA LEU A 98 -0.73 13.62 -7.33
C LEU A 98 0.34 12.92 -6.47
N LEU A 99 1.62 13.19 -6.70
CA LEU A 99 2.75 12.61 -5.97
C LEU A 99 3.55 13.70 -5.22
N PRO A 100 2.94 14.43 -4.28
CA PRO A 100 3.67 15.42 -3.49
C PRO A 100 4.81 14.73 -2.72
N GLY A 101 6.00 15.31 -2.77
CA GLY A 101 7.16 14.83 -2.01
C GLY A 101 7.93 13.64 -2.62
N MET A 102 7.50 13.09 -3.76
CA MET A 102 8.37 12.16 -4.52
C MET A 102 9.40 13.01 -5.28
N ALA A 103 10.63 13.06 -4.76
CA ALA A 103 11.75 13.63 -5.49
C ALA A 103 11.89 12.91 -6.84
N ALA A 104 12.12 13.68 -7.90
CA ALA A 104 12.44 13.18 -9.23
C ALA A 104 13.74 12.37 -9.23
#